data_AF-A0A1H3QZE3-F1
#
_entry.id   AF-A0A1H3QZE3-F1
#
_cell.length_a   1.000
_cell.length_b   1.000
_cell.length_c   1.000
_cell.angle_alpha   90.00
_cell.angle_beta   90.00
_cell.angle_gamma   90.00
#
_symmetry.space_group_name_H-M   'P 1'
#
loop_
_entity.id
_entity.type
_entity.pdbx_description
1 polymer ?
#
loop_
_entity_poly.entity_id
_entity_poly.type
_entity_poly.pdbx_seq_one_letter_code
_entity_poly.pdbx_strand_id
1 'polypeptide(L)' 'MAFFKNLDKSQKLEYSIVFSIFAISIIVGNVIGQNSEWFRSSNSTGGYMAGSLLTCLVLFSVYRSIAFIVHLFRKKSVQ' A
#
# COMPACT_ATOMS: atom_id res chain seq x y z
N MET A 1 22.61 -5.85 6.00
CA MET A 1 22.60 -4.44 6.47
C MET A 1 23.29 -3.44 5.52
N ALA A 2 23.94 -3.87 4.43
CA ALA A 2 24.61 -2.96 3.47
C ALA A 2 23.69 -2.31 2.41
N PHE A 3 22.50 -2.88 2.13
CA PHE A 3 21.61 -2.40 1.06
C PHE A 3 21.00 -1.01 1.35
N PHE A 4 20.66 -0.72 2.61
CA PHE A 4 20.05 0.55 3.00
C PHE A 4 21.03 1.74 3.07
N LYS A 5 22.34 1.47 3.02
CA LYS A 5 23.37 2.51 3.18
C LYS A 5 23.65 3.26 1.87
N ASN A 6 23.34 2.66 0.71
CA ASN A 6 23.57 3.21 -0.63
C ASN A 6 22.29 3.77 -1.31
N LEU A 7 21.15 3.77 -0.62
CA LEU A 7 19.90 4.28 -1.19
C LEU A 7 19.83 5.81 -1.07
N ASP A 8 19.46 6.46 -2.17
CA ASP A 8 19.20 7.89 -2.21
C ASP A 8 17.98 8.26 -1.33
N LYS A 9 17.91 9.50 -0.85
CA LYS A 9 16.84 9.95 0.08
C LYS A 9 15.44 9.76 -0.52
N SER A 10 15.30 9.95 -1.83
CA SER A 10 14.04 9.72 -2.55
C SER A 10 13.63 8.24 -2.51
N GLN A 11 14.57 7.32 -2.74
CA GLN A 11 14.28 5.89 -2.73
C GLN A 11 13.92 5.40 -1.32
N LYS A 12 14.58 5.92 -0.28
CA LYS A 12 14.21 5.60 1.12
C LYS A 12 12.79 6.02 1.44
N LEU A 13 12.34 7.18 0.96
CA LEU A 13 10.96 7.63 1.12
C LEU A 13 9.98 6.71 0.38
N GLU A 14 10.27 6.35 -0.88
CA GLU A 14 9.43 5.41 -1.63
C GLU A 14 9.29 4.06 -0.93
N TYR A 15 10.39 3.48 -0.44
CA TYR A 15 10.36 2.23 0.31
C TYR A 15 9.56 2.36 1.61
N SER A 16 9.67 3.48 2.32
CA SER A 16 8.90 3.74 3.55
C SER A 16 7.39 3.81 3.27
N ILE A 17 7.00 4.48 2.17
CA ILE A 17 5.59 4.59 1.75
C ILE A 17 5.04 3.21 1.37
N VAL A 18 5.76 2.45 0.55
CA VAL A 18 5.35 1.10 0.13
C VAL A 18 5.23 0.18 1.35
N PHE A 19 6.19 0.23 2.26
CA PHE A 19 6.15 -0.55 3.50
C PHE A 19 4.92 -0.19 4.36
N SER A 20 4.61 1.11 4.47
CA SER A 20 3.43 1.60 5.18
C SER A 20 2.13 1.08 4.55
N ILE A 21 2.04 1.07 3.21
CA ILE A 21 0.89 0.52 2.48
C ILE A 21 0.71 -0.98 2.81
N PHE A 22 1.79 -1.76 2.81
CA PHE A 22 1.73 -3.17 3.17
C PHE A 22 1.29 -3.38 4.62
N ALA A 23 1.84 -2.62 5.56
CA ALA A 23 1.48 -2.72 6.97
C ALA A 23 -0.02 -2.44 7.20
N ILE A 24 -0.56 -1.37 6.60
CA ILE A 24 -1.98 -1.03 6.68
C ILE A 24 -2.83 -2.13 6.05
N SER A 25 -2.41 -2.65 4.90
CA SER A 25 -3.13 -3.71 4.18
C SER A 25 -3.27 -4.98 5.01
N ILE A 26 -2.23 -5.39 5.74
CA ILE A 26 -2.27 -6.55 6.64
C ILE A 26 -3.26 -6.32 7.80
N ILE A 27 -3.28 -5.11 8.36
CA ILE A 27 -4.20 -4.76 9.46
C ILE A 27 -5.65 -4.84 8.96
N VAL A 28 -5.94 -4.22 7.82
CA VAL A 28 -7.31 -4.23 7.23
C VAL A 28 -7.73 -5.64 6.85
N GLY A 29 -6.83 -6.43 6.26
CA GLY A 29 -7.09 -7.84 5.99
C GLY A 29 -7.46 -8.63 7.24
N ASN A 30 -6.76 -8.44 8.36
CA ASN A 30 -7.11 -9.10 9.62
C ASN A 30 -8.52 -8.74 10.09
N VAL A 31 -8.88 -7.45 10.02
CA VAL A 31 -10.22 -6.98 10.41
C VAL A 31 -11.30 -7.60 9.52
N ILE A 32 -11.08 -7.63 8.20
CA ILE A 32 -12.05 -8.20 7.24
C ILE A 32 -12.15 -9.72 7.39
N GLY A 33 -11.04 -10.42 7.55
CA GLY A 33 -11.02 -11.88 7.69
C GLY A 33 -11.68 -12.38 8.98
N GLN A 34 -11.64 -11.58 10.06
CA GLN A 34 -12.32 -11.89 11.31
C GLN A 34 -13.82 -11.54 11.29
N ASN A 35 -14.30 -10.86 10.25
CA ASN A 35 -15.71 -10.52 10.13
C ASN A 35 -16.55 -11.76 9.78
N SER A 36 -17.23 -12.30 10.80
CA SER A 36 -18.10 -13.47 10.69
C SER A 36 -19.40 -13.23 9.92
N GLU A 37 -19.79 -11.97 9.69
CA GLU A 37 -20.96 -11.62 8.88
C GLU A 37 -20.71 -11.84 7.38
N TRP A 38 -19.48 -11.56 6.93
CA TRP A 38 -19.10 -11.68 5.52
C TRP A 38 -18.45 -13.02 5.19
N PHE A 39 -17.71 -13.58 6.14
CA PHE A 39 -17.00 -14.85 5.95
C PHE A 39 -17.35 -15.83 7.05
N ARG A 40 -17.71 -17.07 6.68
CA ARG A 40 -17.75 -18.16 7.66
C ARG A 40 -16.36 -18.31 8.29
N SER A 41 -16.29 -18.68 9.57
CA SER A 41 -15.01 -18.86 10.29
C SER A 41 -14.00 -19.75 9.55
N SER A 42 -14.49 -20.80 8.87
CA SER A 42 -13.68 -21.68 8.01
C SER A 42 -13.04 -20.98 6.79
N ASN A 43 -13.58 -19.84 6.36
CA ASN A 43 -13.13 -19.06 5.21
C ASN A 43 -12.53 -17.71 5.63
N SER A 44 -12.25 -17.50 6.91
CA SER A 44 -11.64 -16.28 7.46
C SER A 44 -10.31 -15.93 6.77
N THR A 45 -9.51 -16.95 6.43
CA THR A 45 -8.26 -16.79 5.68
C THR A 45 -8.49 -16.21 4.28
N GLY A 46 -9.60 -16.60 3.62
CA GLY A 46 -9.97 -16.05 2.32
C GLY A 46 -10.35 -14.56 2.42
N GLY A 47 -11.11 -14.19 3.45
CA GLY A 47 -11.41 -12.80 3.76
C GLY A 47 -10.17 -11.97 4.09
N TYR A 48 -9.22 -12.55 4.84
CA TYR A 48 -7.93 -11.92 5.12
C TYR A 48 -7.12 -11.65 3.85
N MET A 49 -6.99 -12.65 2.97
CA MET A 49 -6.24 -12.51 1.72
C MET A 49 -6.88 -11.49 0.78
N ALA A 50 -8.20 -11.59 0.58
CA ALA A 50 -8.94 -10.68 -0.29
C ALA A 50 -8.90 -9.24 0.24
N GLY A 51 -9.14 -9.06 1.54
CA GLY A 51 -9.09 -7.75 2.20
C GLY A 51 -7.71 -7.11 2.13
N SER A 52 -6.65 -7.89 2.39
CA SER A 52 -5.27 -7.40 2.32
C SER A 52 -4.89 -6.98 0.89
N LEU A 53 -5.18 -7.82 -0.11
CA LEU A 53 -4.83 -7.55 -1.50
C LEU A 53 -5.60 -6.36 -2.06
N LEU A 54 -6.90 -6.29 -1.80
CA LEU A 54 -7.74 -5.19 -2.29
C LEU A 54 -7.32 -3.86 -1.66
N THR A 55 -7.05 -3.85 -0.35
CA THR A 55 -6.54 -2.65 0.34
C THR A 55 -5.20 -2.20 -0.23
N CYS A 56 -4.28 -3.16 -0.47
CA CYS A 56 -2.98 -2.87 -1.05
C CYS A 56 -3.10 -2.26 -2.45
N LEU A 57 -3.92 -2.85 -3.32
CA LEU A 57 -4.17 -2.34 -4.67
C LEU A 57 -4.77 -0.94 -4.66
N VAL A 58 -5.75 -0.68 -3.78
CA VAL A 58 -6.38 0.64 -3.66
C VAL A 58 -5.37 1.69 -3.19
N LEU A 59 -4.65 1.43 -2.10
CA LEU A 59 -3.67 2.38 -1.56
C LEU A 59 -2.51 2.63 -2.53
N PHE A 60 -2.04 1.59 -3.21
CA PHE A 60 -0.99 1.71 -4.22
C PHE A 60 -1.48 2.50 -5.45
N SER A 61 -2.72 2.27 -5.89
CA SER A 61 -3.34 3.02 -6.98
C SER A 61 -3.48 4.51 -6.64
N VAL A 62 -3.92 4.82 -5.41
CA VAL A 62 -3.99 6.19 -4.91
C VAL A 62 -2.61 6.84 -4.89
N TYR A 63 -1.61 6.16 -4.32
CA TYR A 63 -0.23 6.65 -4.30
C TYR A 63 0.30 6.94 -5.71
N ARG A 64 0.14 5.99 -6.64
CA ARG A 64 0.57 6.15 -8.04
C ARG A 64 -0.15 7.30 -8.74
N SER A 65 -1.45 7.46 -8.50
CA SER A 65 -2.24 8.53 -9.08
C SER A 65 -1.77 9.91 -8.60
N ILE A 66 -1.55 10.05 -7.28
CA ILE A 66 -1.02 11.30 -6.70
C ILE A 66 0.39 11.60 -7.25
N ALA A 67 1.28 10.59 -7.27
CA ALA A 67 2.63 10.77 -7.78
C ALA A 67 2.65 11.20 -9.25
N PHE A 68 1.76 10.62 -10.08
CA PHE A 68 1.60 11.01 -11.47
C PHE A 68 1.13 12.46 -11.61
N ILE A 69 0.11 12.85 -10.85
CA ILE A 69 -0.43 14.21 -10.86
C ILE A 69 0.63 15.23 -10.41
N VAL A 70 1.32 14.97 -9.30
CA VAL A 70 2.39 15.84 -8.79
C VAL A 70 3.51 15.98 -9.82
N HIS A 71 3.92 14.89 -10.47
CA HIS A 71 4.94 14.95 -11.52
C HIS A 71 4.47 15.78 -12.71
N LEU A 72 3.21 15.64 -13.14
CA LEU A 72 2.63 16.39 -14.24
C LEU A 72 2.63 17.90 -13.95
N PHE A 73 2.20 18.31 -12.75
CA PHE A 73 2.19 19.72 -12.36
C PHE A 73 3.59 20.31 -12.13
N ARG A 74 4.52 19.53 -11.56
CA ARG A 74 5.92 20.00 -11.39
C ARG A 74 6.63 20.23 -12.71
N LYS A 75 6.26 19.50 -13.77
CA LYS A 75 6.79 19.72 -15.12
C LYS A 75 6.30 21.03 -15.75
N LYS A 76 5.11 21.51 -15.33
CA LYS A 76 4.46 22.72 -15.86
C LYS A 76 4.97 24.02 -15.21
N SER A 77 5.52 23.98 -14.00
CA SER A 77 6.00 25.19 -13.30
C SER A 77 7.43 25.62 -13.65
N VAL A 78 8.09 24.90 -14.57
CA VAL A 78 9.49 25.14 -14.99
C VAL A 78 9.56 25.53 -16.47
N GLN A 79 8.41 25.72 -17.13
CA GLN A 79 8.29 26.41 -18.42
C GLN A 79 7.71 27.80 -18.20
#